data_AF-A0A4Y2KZC7-F1
#
_entry.id   AF-A0A4Y2KZC7-F1
#
_cell.length_a   1.000
_cell.length_b   1.000
_cell.length_c   1.000
_cell.angle_alpha   90.00
_cell.angle_beta   90.00
_cell.angle_gamma   90.00
#
_symmetry.space_group_name_H-M   'P 1'
#
loop_
_entity.id
_entity.type
_entity.pdbx_description
1 polymer ?
#
loop_
_entity_poly.entity_id
_entity_poly.type
_entity_poly.pdbx_seq_one_letter_code
_entity_poly.pdbx_strand_id
1 'polypeptide(L)'
;SSVQTLNNLLDSKQDAAWKDLQLFEKKMVISMFLERLDESALLLAETSSDDSSFSLIKSNVWLSLQVIKSKNTKSLNFPTFAEISSEADGIYWLNVQDKLVLPQEAIEDYTKNGIVYSVNSLSIKCMLFEK
;
A
#
# COMPACT_ATOMS: atom_id res chain seq x y z
N SER A 1 9.66 10.19 -6.09
CA SER A 1 8.53 9.30 -6.44
C SER A 1 7.31 9.68 -5.61
N SER A 2 6.09 9.36 -6.05
CA SER A 2 4.85 9.70 -5.33
C SER A 2 4.82 9.18 -3.88
N VAL A 3 5.36 7.97 -3.65
CA VAL A 3 5.49 7.38 -2.31
C VAL A 3 6.46 8.17 -1.43
N GLN A 4 7.58 8.67 -1.98
CA GLN A 4 8.49 9.53 -1.22
C GLN A 4 7.82 10.87 -0.85
N THR A 5 7.04 11.46 -1.76
CA THR A 5 6.28 12.67 -1.49
C THR A 5 5.30 12.43 -0.35
N LEU A 6 4.53 11.35 -0.40
CA LEU A 6 3.59 10.99 0.67
C LEU A 6 4.33 10.73 2.00
N ASN A 7 5.44 10.00 2.00
CA ASN A 7 6.25 9.77 3.19
C ASN A 7 6.74 11.08 3.83
N ASN A 8 7.16 12.06 3.02
CA ASN A 8 7.61 13.36 3.48
C ASN A 8 6.46 14.23 4.00
N LEU A 9 5.28 14.14 3.36
CA LEU A 9 4.09 14.85 3.83
C LEU A 9 3.61 14.31 5.18
N LEU A 10 3.75 13.01 5.42
CA LEU A 10 3.39 12.37 6.68
C LEU A 10 4.48 12.45 7.77
N ASP A 11 5.59 13.15 7.49
CA ASP A 11 6.64 13.39 8.48
C ASP A 11 6.12 14.31 9.59
N SER A 12 6.52 14.06 10.84
CA SER A 12 6.09 14.85 12.01
C SER A 12 6.47 16.33 11.90
N LYS A 13 7.47 16.68 11.08
CA LYS A 13 7.79 18.07 10.74
C LYS A 13 6.63 18.82 10.07
N GLN A 14 5.70 18.10 9.44
CA GLN A 14 4.54 18.67 8.76
C GLN A 14 3.29 18.73 9.65
N ASP A 15 3.36 18.26 10.91
CA ASP A 15 2.20 18.22 11.81
C ASP A 15 1.52 19.59 11.99
N ALA A 16 2.29 20.68 11.97
CA ALA A 16 1.75 22.04 12.04
C ALA A 16 0.89 22.35 10.81
N ALA A 17 1.41 22.09 9.60
CA ALA A 17 0.68 22.31 8.36
C ALA A 17 -0.58 21.43 8.26
N TRP A 18 -0.52 20.19 8.77
CA TRP A 18 -1.72 19.35 8.84
C TRP A 18 -2.73 19.89 9.85
N LYS A 19 -2.31 20.45 10.99
CA LYS A 19 -3.24 21.02 11.99
C LYS A 19 -4.01 22.23 11.47
N ASP A 20 -3.44 22.97 10.53
CA ASP A 20 -4.10 24.11 9.89
C ASP A 20 -5.22 23.68 8.93
N LEU A 21 -5.22 22.42 8.49
CA LEU A 21 -6.26 21.85 7.63
C LEU A 21 -7.44 21.32 8.44
N GLN A 22 -8.65 21.58 7.94
CA GLN A 22 -9.88 20.96 8.40
C GLN A 22 -9.87 19.46 8.09
N LEU A 23 -10.62 18.66 8.86
CA LEU A 23 -10.67 17.21 8.68
C LEU A 23 -11.02 16.79 7.25
N PHE A 24 -11.93 17.50 6.59
CA PHE A 24 -12.32 17.18 5.20
C PHE A 24 -11.17 17.46 4.22
N GLU A 25 -10.40 18.52 4.42
CA GLU A 25 -9.23 18.87 3.60
C GLU A 25 -8.12 17.83 3.79
N LYS A 26 -7.88 17.40 5.04
CA LYS A 26 -6.94 16.31 5.33
C LYS A 26 -7.30 15.04 4.55
N LYS A 27 -8.58 14.64 4.63
CA LYS A 27 -9.09 13.47 3.91
C LYS A 27 -8.98 13.63 2.40
N MET A 28 -9.28 14.81 1.88
CA MET A 28 -9.18 15.10 0.44
C MET A 28 -7.74 14.95 -0.05
N VAL A 29 -6.77 15.55 0.63
CA VAL A 29 -5.34 15.44 0.27
C VAL A 29 -4.91 13.97 0.28
N ILE A 30 -5.21 13.23 1.34
CA ILE A 30 -4.85 11.80 1.42
C ILE A 30 -5.54 11.00 0.31
N SER A 31 -6.83 11.20 0.07
CA SER A 31 -7.58 10.48 -0.98
C SER A 31 -6.98 10.71 -2.37
N MET A 32 -6.62 11.95 -2.70
CA MET A 32 -5.95 12.27 -3.97
C MET A 32 -4.61 11.53 -4.12
N PHE A 33 -3.84 11.39 -3.03
CA PHE A 33 -2.60 10.60 -3.08
C PHE A 33 -2.87 9.11 -3.27
N LEU A 34 -3.88 8.55 -2.59
CA LEU A 34 -4.27 7.15 -2.73
C LEU A 34 -4.73 6.84 -4.16
N GLU A 35 -5.63 7.65 -4.72
CA GLU A 35 -6.11 7.49 -6.10
C GLU A 35 -4.95 7.48 -7.10
N ARG A 36 -4.00 8.40 -6.97
CA ARG A 36 -2.84 8.47 -7.87
C ARG A 36 -1.88 7.29 -7.70
N LEU A 37 -1.76 6.75 -6.48
CA LEU A 37 -0.98 5.53 -6.22
C LEU A 37 -1.66 4.31 -6.82
N ASP A 38 -2.97 4.21 -6.72
CA ASP A 38 -3.76 3.12 -7.30
C ASP A 38 -3.71 3.14 -8.82
N GLU A 39 -3.89 4.30 -9.46
CA GLU A 39 -3.70 4.47 -10.90
C GLU A 39 -2.30 4.02 -11.36
N SER A 40 -1.27 4.45 -10.62
CA SER A 40 0.12 4.10 -10.95
C SER A 40 0.38 2.60 -10.80
N ALA A 41 -0.16 1.99 -9.74
CA ALA A 41 0.01 0.57 -9.48
C ALA A 41 -0.77 -0.31 -10.46
N LEU A 42 -1.97 0.12 -10.86
CA LEU A 42 -2.74 -0.53 -11.92
C LEU A 42 -1.98 -0.53 -13.25
N LEU A 43 -1.43 0.61 -13.66
CA LEU A 43 -0.61 0.70 -14.87
C LEU A 43 0.61 -0.23 -14.82
N LEU A 44 1.30 -0.29 -13.68
CA LEU A 44 2.42 -1.23 -13.49
C LEU A 44 1.96 -2.69 -13.60
N ALA A 45 0.82 -3.03 -13.00
CA ALA A 45 0.26 -4.38 -13.06
C ALA A 45 -0.17 -4.79 -14.47
N GLU A 46 -0.73 -3.86 -15.25
CA GLU A 46 -1.09 -4.07 -16.66
C GLU A 46 0.13 -4.33 -17.54
N THR A 47 1.25 -3.61 -17.29
CA THR A 47 2.49 -3.77 -18.07
C THR A 47 3.29 -5.03 -17.75
N SER A 48 3.09 -5.64 -16.58
CA SER A 48 3.82 -6.85 -16.19
C SER A 48 3.35 -8.07 -17.00
N SER A 49 4.24 -8.91 -17.52
CA SER A 49 3.84 -10.11 -18.28
C SER A 49 3.46 -11.29 -17.39
N ASP A 50 4.01 -11.34 -16.18
CA ASP A 50 3.98 -12.51 -15.29
C ASP A 50 3.58 -12.13 -13.86
N ASP A 51 3.39 -13.15 -13.03
CA ASP A 51 3.25 -12.97 -11.58
C ASP A 51 4.46 -12.17 -11.06
N SER A 52 4.18 -11.10 -10.33
CA SER A 52 5.24 -10.21 -9.84
C SER A 52 4.81 -9.56 -8.54
N SER A 53 5.80 -9.25 -7.70
CA SER A 53 5.57 -8.58 -6.42
C SER A 53 6.57 -7.44 -6.27
N PHE A 54 6.09 -6.29 -5.80
CA PHE A 54 6.89 -5.12 -5.55
C PHE A 54 6.52 -4.55 -4.18
N SER A 55 7.50 -4.36 -3.31
CA SER A 55 7.30 -3.79 -1.98
C SER A 55 8.16 -2.54 -1.84
N LEU A 56 7.57 -1.48 -1.31
CA LEU A 56 8.24 -0.23 -1.00
C LEU A 56 7.93 0.18 0.44
N ILE A 57 8.95 0.11 1.27
CA ILE A 57 8.86 0.40 2.70
C ILE A 57 9.60 1.72 2.96
N LYS A 58 8.89 2.68 3.56
CA LYS A 58 9.41 3.97 4.04
C LYS A 58 8.93 4.20 5.47
N SER A 59 9.41 5.27 6.11
CA SER A 59 9.21 5.48 7.56
C SER A 59 7.74 5.62 7.94
N ASN A 60 6.93 6.24 7.08
CA ASN A 60 5.52 6.53 7.32
C ASN A 60 4.57 5.79 6.37
N VAL A 61 5.11 5.13 5.34
CA VAL A 61 4.34 4.49 4.26
C VAL A 61 4.91 3.10 3.96
N TRP A 62 4.07 2.08 3.97
CA TRP A 62 4.39 0.75 3.46
C TRP A 62 3.41 0.36 2.37
N LEU A 63 3.92 0.25 1.14
CA LEU A 63 3.18 -0.15 -0.04
C LEU A 63 3.64 -1.53 -0.51
N SER A 64 2.71 -2.44 -0.79
CA SER A 64 3.01 -3.69 -1.49
C SER A 64 2.02 -3.91 -2.64
N LEU A 65 2.57 -4.27 -3.80
CA LEU A 65 1.87 -4.54 -5.04
C LEU A 65 2.13 -5.99 -5.44
N GLN A 66 1.07 -6.75 -5.72
CA GLN A 66 1.18 -8.13 -6.20
C GLN A 66 0.31 -8.33 -7.44
N VAL A 67 0.92 -8.76 -8.53
CA VAL A 67 0.26 -9.08 -9.78
C VAL A 67 0.10 -10.58 -9.86
N ILE A 68 -1.13 -11.06 -10.06
CA ILE A 68 -1.44 -12.50 -10.14
C ILE A 68 -2.15 -12.77 -11.47
N LYS A 69 -1.42 -13.39 -12.39
CA LYS A 69 -1.90 -13.83 -13.71
C LYS A 69 -1.97 -15.35 -13.81
N SER A 70 -1.37 -16.07 -12.86
CA SER A 70 -1.41 -17.53 -12.79
C SER A 70 -2.76 -18.07 -12.32
N LYS A 71 -3.13 -19.25 -12.85
CA LYS A 71 -4.28 -20.05 -12.39
C LYS A 71 -4.05 -20.73 -11.03
N ASN A 72 -2.82 -20.71 -10.52
CA ASN A 72 -2.48 -21.22 -9.19
C ASN A 72 -2.59 -20.09 -8.16
N THR A 73 -3.81 -19.65 -7.93
CA THR A 73 -4.20 -18.68 -6.91
C THR A 73 -3.94 -19.23 -5.51
N LYS A 74 -3.44 -18.38 -4.62
CA LYS A 74 -3.25 -18.66 -3.19
C LYS A 74 -3.73 -17.47 -2.40
N SER A 75 -4.11 -17.68 -1.15
CA SER A 75 -4.44 -16.57 -0.24
C SER A 75 -3.26 -15.60 -0.12
N LEU A 76 -3.56 -14.32 -0.24
CA LEU A 76 -2.57 -13.25 -0.07
C LEU A 76 -2.63 -12.73 1.36
N ASN A 77 -1.45 -12.45 1.89
CA ASN A 77 -1.29 -11.84 3.20
C ASN A 77 -0.50 -10.56 3.03
N PHE A 78 -0.98 -9.49 3.65
CA PHE A 78 -0.23 -8.27 3.78
C PHE A 78 -0.18 -7.81 5.25
N PRO A 79 0.98 -7.33 5.71
CA PRO A 79 2.27 -7.56 5.08
C PRO A 79 2.69 -9.03 5.17
N THR A 80 3.54 -9.50 4.26
CA THR A 80 4.08 -10.87 4.34
C THR A 80 5.11 -10.97 5.45
N PHE A 81 5.33 -12.19 6.00
CA PHE A 81 6.34 -12.40 7.03
C PHE A 81 7.74 -11.96 6.57
N ALA A 82 8.09 -12.23 5.31
CA ALA A 82 9.36 -11.82 4.73
C ALA A 82 9.53 -10.30 4.76
N GLU A 83 8.50 -9.55 4.39
CA GLU A 83 8.57 -8.09 4.39
C GLU A 83 8.60 -7.51 5.82
N ILE A 84 7.88 -8.11 6.79
CA ILE A 84 7.96 -7.71 8.22
C ILE A 84 9.36 -7.94 8.79
N SER A 85 10.01 -9.04 8.40
CA SER A 85 11.37 -9.36 8.84
C SER A 85 12.46 -8.62 8.07
N SER A 86 12.11 -7.92 6.99
CA SER A 86 13.08 -7.24 6.14
C SER A 86 13.47 -5.87 6.71
N GLU A 87 14.77 -5.62 6.80
CA GLU A 87 15.30 -4.28 7.01
C GLU A 87 15.30 -3.57 5.65
N ALA A 88 14.37 -2.64 5.44
CA ALA A 88 14.36 -1.80 4.26
C ALA A 88 14.93 -0.42 4.64
N ASP A 89 16.09 -0.06 4.09
CA ASP A 89 16.75 1.24 4.31
C ASP A 89 16.98 1.58 5.80
N GLY A 90 17.19 0.58 6.67
CA GLY A 90 17.35 0.78 8.13
C GLY A 90 16.06 1.13 8.87
N ILE A 91 14.90 0.97 8.23
CA ILE A 91 13.58 1.29 8.78
C ILE A 91 12.92 0.01 9.29
N TYR A 92 12.59 0.01 10.58
CA TYR A 92 11.90 -1.09 11.24
C TYR A 92 10.44 -0.71 11.50
N TRP A 93 9.51 -1.40 10.82
CA TRP A 93 8.10 -1.36 11.17
C TRP A 93 7.83 -2.31 12.33
N LEU A 94 8.28 -1.90 13.53
CA LEU A 94 8.07 -2.67 14.76
C LEU A 94 6.59 -2.65 15.13
N ASN A 95 6.06 -3.83 15.49
CA ASN A 95 4.68 -4.02 15.93
C ASN A 95 3.60 -3.68 14.88
N VAL A 96 3.77 -4.07 13.61
CA VAL A 96 2.67 -3.96 12.64
C VAL A 96 1.48 -4.80 13.10
N GLN A 97 0.39 -4.11 13.41
CA GLN A 97 -0.88 -4.72 13.80
C GLN A 97 -1.84 -4.83 12.62
N ASP A 98 -1.71 -3.95 11.63
CA ASP A 98 -2.53 -3.96 10.43
C ASP A 98 -2.19 -5.18 9.59
N LYS A 99 -3.19 -6.03 9.37
CA LYS A 99 -3.08 -7.20 8.51
C LYS A 99 -4.28 -7.27 7.60
N LEU A 100 -4.00 -7.54 6.32
CA LEU A 100 -5.01 -7.86 5.32
C LEU A 100 -4.79 -9.29 4.86
N VAL A 101 -5.86 -10.07 4.85
CA VAL A 101 -5.86 -11.42 4.26
C VAL A 101 -6.90 -11.42 3.15
N LEU A 102 -6.44 -11.67 1.93
CA LEU A 102 -7.31 -11.91 0.79
C LEU A 102 -7.37 -13.43 0.57
N PRO A 103 -8.50 -14.07 0.89
CA PRO A 103 -8.64 -15.51 0.74
C PRO A 103 -8.62 -15.89 -0.75
N GLN A 104 -8.13 -17.10 -1.02
CA GLN A 104 -8.01 -17.64 -2.37
C GLN A 104 -9.34 -17.57 -3.14
N GLU A 105 -10.45 -17.89 -2.48
CA GLU A 105 -11.79 -17.91 -3.06
C GLU A 105 -12.20 -16.53 -3.58
N ALA A 106 -11.88 -15.45 -2.83
CA ALA A 106 -12.17 -14.09 -3.26
C ALA A 106 -11.33 -13.67 -4.48
N ILE A 107 -10.10 -14.17 -4.58
CA ILE A 107 -9.21 -13.91 -5.73
C ILE A 107 -9.76 -14.63 -6.97
N GLU A 108 -10.18 -15.88 -6.82
CA GLU A 108 -10.77 -16.69 -7.88
C GLU A 108 -12.09 -16.08 -8.40
N ASP A 109 -12.99 -15.67 -7.50
CA ASP A 109 -14.26 -15.04 -7.87
C ASP A 109 -14.09 -13.71 -8.63
N TYR A 110 -13.03 -12.96 -8.34
CA TYR A 110 -12.70 -11.72 -9.04
C TYR A 110 -11.87 -11.94 -10.32
N THR A 111 -11.54 -13.18 -10.67
CA THR A 111 -10.83 -13.53 -11.91
C THR A 111 -11.77 -13.45 -13.12
N LYS A 112 -12.02 -12.25 -13.63
CA LYS A 112 -12.67 -12.09 -14.95
C LYS A 112 -11.62 -12.19 -16.06
N ASN A 113 -11.80 -13.14 -16.98
CA ASN A 113 -10.94 -13.40 -18.15
C ASN A 113 -9.50 -13.90 -17.84
N GLY A 114 -9.27 -14.50 -16.67
CA GLY A 114 -8.00 -15.18 -16.36
C GLY A 114 -6.87 -14.29 -15.84
N ILE A 115 -7.17 -13.05 -15.43
CA ILE A 115 -6.21 -12.10 -14.84
C ILE A 115 -6.83 -11.49 -13.58
N VAL A 116 -6.11 -11.53 -12.46
CA VAL A 116 -6.50 -10.84 -11.22
C VAL A 116 -5.53 -9.70 -10.93
N TYR A 117 -6.06 -8.49 -10.87
CA TYR A 117 -5.32 -7.32 -10.41
C TYR A 117 -5.59 -7.16 -8.91
N SER A 118 -4.71 -7.71 -8.06
CA SER A 118 -4.77 -7.46 -6.62
C SER A 118 -3.84 -6.30 -6.27
N VAL A 119 -4.38 -5.09 -6.27
CA VAL A 119 -3.58 -3.87 -6.12
C VAL A 119 -3.68 -3.29 -4.70
N ASN A 120 -2.49 -2.92 -4.19
CA ASN A 120 -2.17 -2.05 -3.07
C ASN A 120 -2.78 -2.39 -1.72
N SER A 121 -1.97 -3.07 -0.90
CA SER A 121 -2.09 -2.89 0.53
C SER A 121 -1.15 -1.77 0.97
N LEU A 122 -1.74 -0.70 1.49
CA LEU A 122 -1.03 0.46 2.00
C LEU A 122 -1.29 0.56 3.51
N SER A 123 -0.24 0.33 4.31
CA SER A 123 -0.28 0.73 5.72
C SER A 123 0.34 2.10 5.85
N ILE A 124 -0.43 3.03 6.43
CA ILE A 124 0.01 4.39 6.75
C ILE A 124 0.15 4.48 8.26
N LYS A 125 1.33 4.88 8.74
CA LYS A 125 1.52 5.19 10.15
C LYS A 125 0.83 6.52 10.47
N CYS A 126 -0.48 6.49 10.68
CA CYS A 126 -1.29 7.68 10.88
C CYS A 126 -1.16 8.20 12.32
N MET A 127 -0.20 9.10 12.57
CA MET A 127 -0.23 9.97 13.77
C MET A 127 -1.20 11.17 13.63
N LEU A 128 -1.79 11.37 12.44
CA LEU A 128 -2.59 12.56 12.11
C LEU A 128 -4.04 12.55 12.64
N PHE A 129 -4.53 11.41 13.14
CA PHE A 129 -5.90 11.23 13.62
C PHE A 129 -6.01 10.95 15.12
N GLU A 130 -4.88 10.85 15.83
CA GLU A 130 -4.86 10.75 17.29
C GLU A 130 -4.74 12.16 17.91
N LYS A 131 -5.86 12.90 17.94
CA LYS A 131 -6.22 13.91 18.96
C LYS A 131 -7.59 14.51 18.69
#